data_AF-A0A645FJ53-F1
#
_entry.id   AF-A0A645FJ53-F1
#
_cell.length_a   1.000
_cell.length_b   1.000
_cell.length_c   1.000
_cell.angle_alpha   90.00
_cell.angle_beta   90.00
_cell.angle_gamma   90.00
#
_symmetry.space_group_name_H-M   'P 1'
#
loop_
_entity.id
_entity.type
_entity.pdbx_description
1 polymer ?
#
loop_
_entity_poly.entity_id
_entity_poly.type
_entity_poly.pdbx_seq_one_letter_code
_entity_poly.pdbx_strand_id
1 'polypeptide(L)'
;MLEKIAKGKLEFDFKVGYDFAQDLDSYDFVIHCGACMVNRKSVIQKIEKCKERNIPITNYGLVIAYFTNILEKSVEIFKVDNI
;
A
#
# COMPACT_ATOMS: atom_id res chain seq x y z
N MET A 1 -11.24 8.84 5.96
CA MET A 1 -10.00 8.64 6.76
C MET A 1 -8.81 9.31 6.07
N LEU A 2 -8.50 8.93 4.82
CA LEU A 2 -7.37 9.47 4.05
C LEU A 2 -7.47 10.98 3.80
N GLU A 3 -8.61 11.51 3.37
CA GLU A 3 -8.78 12.96 3.18
C GLU A 3 -8.60 13.77 4.49
N LYS A 4 -8.96 13.19 5.64
CA LYS A 4 -8.78 13.81 6.95
C LYS A 4 -7.29 13.99 7.29
N ILE A 5 -6.45 13.01 6.99
CA ILE A 5 -5.01 13.13 7.21
C ILE A 5 -4.34 14.01 6.16
N ALA A 6 -4.80 13.94 4.90
CA ALA A 6 -4.32 14.79 3.81
C ALA A 6 -4.73 16.26 3.95
N LYS A 7 -5.70 16.56 4.82
CA LYS A 7 -6.28 17.91 5.01
C LYS A 7 -6.80 18.52 3.70
N GLY A 8 -7.32 17.68 2.82
CA GLY A 8 -7.75 18.07 1.49
C GLY A 8 -8.50 16.95 0.79
N LYS A 9 -9.11 17.28 -0.35
CA LYS A 9 -9.74 16.28 -1.22
C LYS A 9 -8.67 15.45 -1.91
N LEU A 10 -8.94 14.16 -2.05
CA LEU A 10 -8.08 13.25 -2.79
C LEU A 10 -8.82 12.76 -4.03
N GLU A 11 -8.09 12.63 -5.12
CA GLU A 11 -8.57 11.92 -6.30
C GLU A 11 -8.28 10.43 -6.12
N PHE A 12 -9.32 9.60 -6.23
CA PHE A 12 -9.20 8.16 -6.09
C PHE A 12 -9.49 7.48 -7.42
N ASP A 13 -8.53 6.70 -7.89
CA ASP A 13 -8.72 5.74 -8.98
C ASP A 13 -8.68 4.32 -8.41
N PHE A 14 -9.63 3.49 -8.82
CA PHE A 14 -9.78 2.13 -8.33
C PHE A 14 -9.51 1.14 -9.46
N LYS A 15 -8.46 0.32 -9.29
CA LYS A 15 -8.16 -0.80 -10.19
C LYS A 15 -8.48 -2.13 -9.51
N VAL A 16 -9.12 -3.05 -10.23
CA VAL A 16 -9.60 -4.33 -9.70
C VAL A 16 -9.10 -5.49 -10.56
N GLY A 17 -8.74 -6.61 -9.92
CA GLY A 17 -8.30 -7.83 -10.60
C GLY A 17 -6.82 -7.78 -11.00
N TYR A 18 -6.54 -8.17 -12.25
CA TYR A 18 -5.18 -8.18 -12.81
C TYR A 18 -4.77 -6.84 -13.41
N ASP A 19 -5.68 -5.87 -13.42
CA ASP A 19 -5.43 -4.55 -13.94
C ASP A 19 -4.59 -3.76 -12.93
N PHE A 20 -3.27 -3.75 -13.15
CA PHE A 20 -2.36 -2.88 -12.44
C PHE A 20 -1.99 -1.76 -13.39
N ALA A 21 -2.12 -0.51 -12.92
CA ALA A 21 -1.94 0.65 -13.78
C ALA A 21 -0.60 0.57 -14.53
N GLN A 22 -0.66 0.65 -15.86
CA GLN A 22 0.53 0.69 -16.69
C GLN A 22 1.22 2.05 -16.56
N ASP A 23 0.43 3.10 -16.39
CA ASP A 23 0.88 4.47 -16.18
C ASP A 23 0.89 4.83 -14.68
N LEU A 24 1.86 4.27 -13.97
CA LEU A 24 2.04 4.54 -12.54
C LEU A 24 2.47 5.98 -12.24
N ASP A 25 3.03 6.69 -13.23
CA ASP A 25 3.57 8.04 -13.04
C ASP A 25 2.47 9.08 -12.83
N SER A 26 1.22 8.70 -13.08
CA SER A 26 0.03 9.51 -12.82
C SER A 26 -0.44 9.50 -11.36
N TYR A 27 0.20 8.71 -10.47
CA TYR A 27 -0.22 8.59 -9.07
C TYR A 27 0.85 9.06 -8.08
N ASP A 28 0.44 9.81 -7.06
CA ASP A 28 1.31 10.18 -5.93
C ASP A 28 1.47 9.06 -4.89
N PHE A 29 0.51 8.12 -4.81
CA PHE A 29 0.48 7.10 -3.76
C PHE A 29 -0.38 5.90 -4.15
N VAL A 30 0.06 4.68 -3.81
CA VAL A 30 -0.67 3.44 -4.08
C VAL A 30 -1.08 2.74 -2.78
N ILE A 31 -2.36 2.34 -2.69
CA ILE A 31 -2.85 1.45 -1.63
C ILE A 31 -3.28 0.12 -2.26
N HIS A 32 -2.51 -0.94 -2.00
CA HIS A 32 -2.82 -2.27 -2.50
C HIS A 32 -3.76 -3.03 -1.54
N CYS A 33 -4.57 -3.95 -2.07
CA CYS A 33 -5.38 -4.83 -1.23
C CYS A 33 -4.52 -5.84 -0.43
N GLY A 34 -5.14 -6.62 0.44
CA GLY A 34 -4.48 -7.68 1.21
C GLY A 34 -3.97 -8.87 0.40
N ALA A 35 -4.14 -8.85 -0.93
CA ALA A 35 -3.56 -9.84 -1.84
C ALA A 35 -4.00 -11.30 -1.63
N CYS A 36 -5.15 -11.55 -1.00
CA CYS A 36 -5.63 -12.90 -0.66
C CYS A 36 -5.80 -13.85 -1.85
N MET A 37 -6.03 -13.30 -3.05
CA MET A 37 -6.25 -14.06 -4.29
C MET A 37 -5.07 -13.99 -5.27
N VAL A 38 -3.91 -13.44 -4.88
CA VAL A 38 -2.73 -13.30 -5.76
C VAL A 38 -1.49 -13.94 -5.14
N ASN A 39 -0.57 -14.40 -6.00
CA ASN A 39 0.66 -15.02 -5.54
C ASN A 39 1.72 -13.99 -5.10
N ARG A 40 2.72 -14.44 -4.32
CA ARG A 40 3.82 -13.61 -3.80
C ARG A 40 4.61 -12.90 -4.91
N LYS A 41 4.89 -13.59 -6.03
CA LYS A 41 5.67 -13.03 -7.14
C LYS A 41 4.97 -11.80 -7.73
N SER A 42 3.66 -11.88 -7.96
CA SER A 42 2.86 -10.77 -8.48
C SER A 42 2.82 -9.58 -7.52
N VAL A 43 2.75 -9.82 -6.21
CA VAL A 43 2.80 -8.73 -5.20
C VAL A 43 4.16 -8.04 -5.21
N ILE A 44 5.25 -8.80 -5.15
CA ILE A 44 6.60 -8.24 -5.18
C ILE A 44 6.85 -7.45 -6.46
N GLN A 45 6.44 -7.98 -7.63
CA GLN A 45 6.58 -7.26 -8.90
C GLN A 45 5.87 -5.90 -8.89
N LYS A 46 4.69 -5.79 -8.29
CA LYS A 46 3.98 -4.50 -8.15
C LYS A 46 4.73 -3.54 -7.24
N ILE A 47 5.25 -4.03 -6.12
CA ILE A 47 6.07 -3.22 -5.19
C ILE A 47 7.32 -2.71 -5.89
N GLU A 48 8.03 -3.56 -6.62
CA GLU A 48 9.25 -3.15 -7.34
C GLU A 48 8.94 -2.13 -8.45
N LYS A 49 7.86 -2.32 -9.22
CA LYS A 49 7.41 -1.31 -10.22
C LYS A 49 7.13 0.06 -9.60
N CYS A 50 6.51 0.10 -8.42
CA CYS A 50 6.29 1.34 -7.69
C CYS A 50 7.60 1.96 -7.21
N LYS A 51 8.53 1.16 -6.68
CA LYS A 51 9.86 1.63 -6.25
C LYS A 51 10.68 2.19 -7.42
N GLU A 52 10.71 1.52 -8.56
CA GLU A 52 11.42 1.95 -9.78
C GLU A 52 10.99 3.35 -10.24
N ARG A 53 9.73 3.71 -9.99
CA ARG A 53 9.12 5.00 -10.34
C ARG A 53 9.05 5.98 -9.17
N ASN A 54 9.62 5.63 -8.02
CA ASN A 54 9.57 6.42 -6.78
C ASN A 54 8.15 6.72 -6.28
N ILE A 55 7.19 5.82 -6.55
CA ILE A 55 5.82 5.94 -6.07
C ILE A 55 5.67 5.14 -4.77
N PRO A 56 5.33 5.77 -3.63
CA PRO A 56 5.12 5.05 -2.38
C PRO A 56 3.91 4.11 -2.47
N ILE A 57 4.06 2.92 -1.91
CA ILE A 57 3.02 1.89 -1.88
C ILE A 57 2.81 1.35 -0.47
N THR A 58 1.55 1.16 -0.08
CA THR A 58 1.14 0.51 1.18
C THR A 58 0.02 -0.50 0.91
N ASN A 59 -0.61 -1.03 1.96
CA ASN A 59 -1.78 -1.88 1.84
C ASN A 59 -2.91 -1.54 2.83
N TYR A 60 -4.10 -2.09 2.60
CA TYR A 60 -5.27 -1.88 3.46
C TYR A 60 -4.99 -2.19 4.94
N GLY A 61 -4.28 -3.26 5.25
CA GLY A 61 -3.97 -3.64 6.62
C GLY A 61 -3.15 -2.57 7.35
N LEU A 62 -2.09 -2.07 6.72
CA LEU A 62 -1.25 -1.00 7.30
C LEU A 62 -2.02 0.31 7.44
N VAL A 63 -2.83 0.68 6.44
CA VAL A 63 -3.66 1.89 6.49
C VAL A 63 -4.68 1.81 7.61
N ILE A 64 -5.41 0.70 7.73
CA ILE A 64 -6.38 0.49 8.80
C ILE A 64 -5.68 0.53 10.15
N ALA A 65 -4.57 -0.19 10.32
CA ALA A 65 -3.83 -0.25 11.57
C ALA A 65 -3.29 1.12 12.00
N TYR A 66 -2.88 1.96 11.03
CA TYR A 66 -2.48 3.34 11.28
C TYR A 66 -3.65 4.17 11.81
N PHE A 67 -4.81 4.15 11.15
CA PHE A 67 -5.97 4.93 11.57
C PHE A 67 -6.63 4.44 12.86
N THR A 68 -6.44 3.18 13.24
CA THR A 68 -6.95 2.61 14.50
C THR A 68 -5.93 2.67 15.65
N ASN A 69 -4.76 3.29 15.44
CA ASN A 69 -3.67 3.39 16.43
C ASN A 69 -3.15 2.04 16.94
N ILE A 70 -3.21 0.98 16.13
CA ILE A 70 -2.66 -0.34 16.48
C ILE A 70 -1.41 -0.71 15.69
N LEU A 71 -1.01 0.12 14.71
CA LEU A 71 0.09 -0.20 13.79
C LEU A 71 1.38 -0.58 14.52
N GLU A 72 1.81 0.22 15.50
CA GLU A 72 3.06 -0.05 16.23
C GLU A 72 3.06 -1.42 16.91
N LYS A 73 1.94 -1.75 17.59
CA LYS A 73 1.74 -3.06 18.22
C LYS A 73 1.64 -4.19 17.19
N SER A 74 0.98 -3.96 16.06
CA SER A 74 0.83 -4.97 15.00
C SER A 74 2.15 -5.33 14.34
N VAL A 75 3.11 -4.39 14.26
CA VAL A 75 4.41 -4.64 13.62
C VAL A 75 5.52 -5.02 14.59
N GLU A 76 5.29 -4.90 15.89
CA GLU A 76 6.27 -5.18 16.95
C GLU A 76 6.89 -6.57 16.81
N ILE A 77 6.09 -7.59 16.50
CA ILE A 77 6.55 -8.97 16.33
C ILE A 77 7.52 -9.17 15.15
N PHE A 78 7.57 -8.23 14.21
CA PHE A 78 8.49 -8.26 13.07
C PHE A 78 9.75 -7.43 13.32
N LYS A 79 9.78 -6.63 14.39
CA LYS A 79 10.94 -5.82 14.81
C LYS A 79 11.92 -6.60 15.67
N VAL A 80 11.89 -7.94 15.64
CA VAL A 80 12.90 -8.74 16.33
C VAL A 80 14.25 -8.43 15.67
N ASP A 81 15.14 -7.83 16.45
CA ASP A 81 16.51 -7.54 16.06
C ASP A 81 17.14 -8.79 15.43
N ASN A 82 17.84 -8.56 14.32
CA ASN A 82 18.55 -9.55 13.53
C ASN A 82 19.17 -10.66 14.39
N ILE A 83 18.70 -11.90 14.21
CA ILE A 83 19.57 -13.08 14.35
C ILE A 83 20.36 -13.21 13.04
#